data_AF-A0A426V4H6-F1
#
_entry.id   AF-A0A426V4H6-F1
#
_cell.length_a   1.000
_cell.length_b   1.000
_cell.length_c   1.000
_cell.angle_alpha   90.00
_cell.angle_beta   90.00
_cell.angle_gamma   90.00
#
_symmetry.space_group_name_H-M   'P 1'
#
loop_
_entity.id
_entity.type
_entity.pdbx_description
1 polymer ?
#
loop_
_entity_poly.entity_id
_entity_poly.type
_entity_poly.pdbx_seq_one_letter_code
_entity_poly.pdbx_strand_id
1 'polypeptide(L)'
;MADKEVRRGSFAKDGSWFDVCASNAVAPEAMRVYPAGDRTTIALVVSGLNSGDLKASWGSGWGAYPEEWREEFEELAYRAYVSRDTRPRPTPRATPRPDRVVRVCNG
;
A
#
# COMPACT_ATOMS: atom_id res chain seq x y z
N MET A 1 -18.41 0.26 -20.37
CA MET A 1 -17.63 1.37 -19.78
C MET A 1 -16.43 0.73 -19.14
N ALA A 2 -15.19 1.13 -19.48
CA ALA A 2 -14.01 0.55 -18.87
C ALA A 2 -14.03 0.92 -17.38
N ASP A 3 -14.23 -0.07 -16.53
CA ASP A 3 -14.33 0.17 -15.10
C ASP A 3 -12.96 0.64 -14.61
N LYS A 4 -12.92 1.91 -14.19
CA LYS A 4 -11.67 2.58 -13.86
C LYS A 4 -11.26 2.13 -12.46
N GLU A 5 -10.03 1.66 -12.34
CA GLU A 5 -9.47 1.32 -11.05
C GLU A 5 -9.51 2.53 -10.10
N VAL A 6 -9.92 2.29 -8.85
CA VAL A 6 -10.07 3.34 -7.83
C VAL A 6 -9.14 3.08 -6.66
N ARG A 7 -8.32 4.07 -6.31
CA ARG A 7 -7.51 4.01 -5.08
C ARG A 7 -8.43 4.02 -3.86
N ARG A 8 -8.27 3.04 -2.97
CA ARG A 8 -9.02 2.90 -1.72
C ARG A 8 -8.23 3.38 -0.51
N GLY A 9 -6.91 3.25 -0.55
CA GLY A 9 -6.05 3.73 0.53
C GLY A 9 -4.57 3.56 0.23
N SER A 10 -3.77 3.70 1.28
CA SER A 10 -2.33 3.44 1.25
C SER A 10 -1.83 3.03 2.62
N PHE A 11 -0.71 2.31 2.65
CA PHE A 11 -0.01 1.95 3.88
C PHE A 11 1.49 2.03 3.69
N ALA A 12 2.23 2.03 4.81
CA ALA A 12 3.68 1.94 4.82
C ALA A 12 4.10 0.59 5.42
N LYS A 13 5.13 -0.04 4.84
CA LYS A 13 5.82 -1.21 5.39
C LYS A 13 7.30 -1.08 5.08
N ASP A 14 8.14 -1.27 6.09
CA ASP A 14 9.60 -1.24 5.99
C ASP A 14 10.16 0.01 5.27
N GLY A 15 9.58 1.17 5.57
CA GLY A 15 9.98 2.46 4.97
C GLY A 15 9.48 2.70 3.54
N SER A 16 8.85 1.70 2.91
CA SER A 16 8.22 1.81 1.60
C SER A 16 6.72 2.11 1.73
N TRP A 17 6.19 2.88 0.78
CA TRP A 17 4.77 3.20 0.71
C TRP A 17 4.09 2.41 -0.40
N PHE A 18 2.84 2.02 -0.15
CA PHE A 18 2.04 1.20 -1.05
C PHE A 18 0.66 1.81 -1.24
N ASP A 19 0.19 1.83 -2.48
CA ASP A 19 -1.15 2.25 -2.86
C ASP A 19 -2.03 1.03 -3.06
N VAL A 20 -3.19 1.04 -2.39
CA VAL A 20 -4.17 -0.04 -2.46
C VAL A 20 -5.36 0.42 -3.28
N CYS A 21 -5.70 -0.37 -4.28
CA CYS A 21 -6.67 -0.03 -5.29
C CYS A 21 -7.69 -1.15 -5.48
N ALA A 22 -8.91 -0.76 -5.83
CA ALA A 22 -10.00 -1.65 -6.18
C ALA A 22 -10.12 -1.68 -7.70
N SER A 23 -10.30 -2.87 -8.28
CA SER A 23 -10.44 -3.05 -9.74
C SER A 23 -11.52 -2.14 -10.33
N ASN A 24 -12.56 -1.85 -9.55
CA ASN A 24 -13.58 -0.88 -9.87
C ASN A 24 -14.21 -0.19 -8.63
N ALA A 25 -15.07 0.80 -8.88
CA ALA A 25 -15.71 1.59 -7.83
C ALA A 25 -16.90 0.90 -7.14
N VAL A 26 -17.64 0.06 -7.87
CA VAL A 26 -19.01 -0.37 -7.50
C VAL A 26 -19.05 -1.80 -6.95
N ALA A 27 -18.47 -2.75 -7.68
CA ALA A 27 -18.43 -4.17 -7.33
C ALA A 27 -17.02 -4.71 -7.62
N PRO A 28 -16.01 -4.32 -6.83
CA PRO A 28 -14.63 -4.65 -7.13
C PRO A 28 -14.40 -6.15 -7.06
N GLU A 29 -13.93 -6.74 -8.14
CA GLU A 29 -13.61 -8.17 -8.21
C GLU A 29 -12.22 -8.48 -7.62
N ALA A 30 -11.36 -7.47 -7.56
CA ALA A 30 -9.99 -7.58 -7.09
C ALA A 30 -9.50 -6.33 -6.36
N MET A 31 -8.68 -6.54 -5.35
CA MET A 31 -7.80 -5.57 -4.73
C MET A 31 -6.41 -5.70 -5.35
N ARG A 32 -5.78 -4.59 -5.71
CA ARG A 32 -4.42 -4.52 -6.23
C ARG A 32 -3.58 -3.57 -5.39
N VAL A 33 -2.34 -3.97 -5.12
CA VAL A 33 -1.39 -3.20 -4.34
C VAL A 33 -0.18 -2.89 -5.21
N TYR A 34 0.19 -1.62 -5.22
CA TYR A 34 1.29 -1.08 -6.01
C TYR A 34 2.26 -0.34 -5.10
N PRO A 35 3.58 -0.38 -5.39
CA PRO A 35 4.50 0.59 -4.80
C PRO A 35 4.04 2.02 -5.12
N ALA A 36 4.09 2.91 -4.13
CA ALA A 36 3.64 4.28 -4.31
C ALA A 36 4.50 4.99 -5.38
N GLY A 37 3.83 5.51 -6.42
CA GLY A 37 4.50 6.15 -7.55
C GLY A 37 4.91 5.20 -8.69
N ASP A 38 4.74 3.89 -8.54
CA ASP A 38 4.95 2.92 -9.61
C ASP A 38 3.74 2.01 -9.79
N ARG A 39 2.94 2.30 -10.81
CA ARG A 39 1.78 1.48 -11.18
C ARG A 39 2.11 0.33 -12.13
N THR A 40 3.36 0.22 -12.57
CA THR A 40 3.79 -0.83 -13.50
C THR A 40 4.19 -2.11 -12.76
N THR A 41 4.67 -1.98 -11.52
CA THR A 41 4.96 -3.12 -10.64
C THR A 41 3.79 -3.45 -9.74
N ILE A 42 3.33 -4.70 -9.79
CA ILE A 42 2.33 -5.22 -8.86
C ILE A 42 3.04 -5.88 -7.68
N ALA A 43 2.68 -5.48 -6.47
CA ALA A 43 3.13 -6.12 -5.24
C ALA A 43 2.23 -7.32 -4.89
N LEU A 44 0.92 -7.08 -4.82
CA LEU A 44 -0.09 -8.06 -4.42
C LEU A 44 -1.37 -7.84 -5.24
N VAL A 45 -2.04 -8.93 -5.60
CA VAL A 45 -3.41 -8.95 -6.09
C VAL A 45 -4.22 -9.92 -5.25
N VAL A 46 -5.32 -9.45 -4.65
CA VAL A 46 -6.33 -10.32 -4.04
C VAL A 46 -7.56 -10.30 -4.94
N SER A 47 -7.91 -11.44 -5.51
CA SER A 47 -9.02 -11.60 -6.45
C SER A 47 -10.14 -12.43 -5.86
N GLY A 48 -11.31 -12.44 -6.50
CA GLY A 48 -12.47 -13.21 -6.06
C GLY A 48 -13.29 -12.51 -4.97
N LEU A 49 -13.13 -11.20 -4.78
CA LEU A 49 -13.82 -10.43 -3.74
C LEU A 49 -15.35 -10.55 -3.83
N ASN A 50 -15.92 -10.61 -5.04
CA ASN A 50 -17.36 -10.78 -5.25
C ASN A 50 -17.82 -12.25 -5.24
N SER A 51 -16.92 -13.19 -5.53
CA SER A 51 -17.25 -14.62 -5.68
C SER A 51 -17.08 -15.41 -4.37
N GLY A 52 -16.38 -14.84 -3.38
CA GLY A 52 -16.03 -15.51 -2.12
C GLY A 52 -14.84 -16.46 -2.23
N ASP A 53 -14.42 -16.81 -3.45
CA ASP A 53 -13.22 -17.61 -3.74
C ASP A 53 -11.97 -16.72 -3.73
N LEU A 54 -11.56 -16.30 -2.52
CA LEU A 54 -10.45 -15.36 -2.33
C LEU A 54 -9.11 -16.01 -2.71
N LYS A 55 -8.38 -15.35 -3.62
CA LYS A 55 -7.04 -15.78 -4.04
C LYS A 55 -6.06 -14.62 -3.99
N ALA A 56 -4.98 -14.81 -3.24
CA ALA A 56 -3.84 -13.91 -3.19
C ALA A 56 -2.75 -14.35 -4.18
N SER A 57 -2.31 -13.41 -5.01
CA SER A 57 -1.25 -13.59 -5.99
C SER A 57 -0.22 -12.48 -5.85
N TRP A 58 1.06 -12.83 -5.91
CA TRP A 58 2.17 -11.93 -5.69
C TRP A 58 2.91 -11.62 -7.00
N GLY A 59 3.50 -10.44 -7.10
CA GLY A 59 4.45 -10.16 -8.18
C GLY A 59 5.72 -11.00 -8.05
N SER A 60 6.44 -11.24 -9.15
CA SER A 60 7.56 -12.19 -9.22
C SER A 60 8.70 -11.95 -8.20
N GLY A 61 8.85 -10.74 -7.66
CA GLY A 61 9.81 -10.44 -6.58
C GLY A 61 9.24 -10.50 -5.17
N TRP A 62 7.91 -10.39 -5.02
CA TRP A 62 7.24 -10.28 -3.72
C TRP A 62 6.92 -11.65 -3.11
N GLY A 63 6.77 -12.68 -3.95
CA GLY A 63 6.57 -14.06 -3.49
C GLY A 63 7.77 -14.65 -2.75
N ALA A 64 8.96 -14.05 -2.86
CA ALA A 64 10.19 -14.54 -2.24
C ALA A 64 10.36 -14.10 -0.76
N TYR A 65 9.50 -13.22 -0.26
CA TYR A 65 9.54 -12.81 1.15
C TYR A 65 9.09 -13.93 2.09
N PRO A 66 9.55 -13.92 3.37
CA PRO A 66 9.06 -14.84 4.39
C PRO A 66 7.53 -14.84 4.49
N GLU A 67 6.96 -15.96 4.94
CA GLU A 67 5.51 -16.08 5.13
C GLU A 67 4.96 -15.05 6.11
N GLU A 68 5.58 -14.90 7.28
CA GLU A 68 5.21 -13.88 8.28
C GLU A 68 5.13 -12.48 7.66
N TRP A 69 6.10 -12.14 6.81
CA TRP A 69 6.18 -10.84 6.18
C TRP A 69 5.02 -10.63 5.19
N ARG A 70 4.66 -11.69 4.45
CA ARG A 70 3.56 -11.68 3.48
C ARG A 70 2.20 -11.56 4.18
N GLU A 71 1.99 -12.30 5.27
CA GLU A 71 0.75 -12.23 6.06
C GLU A 71 0.54 -10.82 6.64
N GLU A 72 1.58 -10.23 7.23
CA GLU A 72 1.52 -8.84 7.71
C GLU A 72 1.23 -7.86 6.58
N PHE A 73 1.84 -8.06 5.41
CA PHE A 73 1.64 -7.21 4.24
C PHE A 73 0.19 -7.29 3.73
N GLU A 74 -0.39 -8.49 3.68
CA GLU A 74 -1.80 -8.71 3.33
C GLU A 74 -2.74 -8.05 4.34
N GLU A 75 -2.47 -8.18 5.63
CA GLU A 75 -3.26 -7.54 6.68
C GLU A 75 -3.28 -6.02 6.53
N LEU A 76 -2.10 -5.41 6.36
CA LEU A 76 -1.98 -3.96 6.16
C LEU A 76 -2.69 -3.50 4.88
N ALA A 77 -2.54 -4.25 3.78
CA ALA A 77 -3.22 -3.97 2.53
C ALA A 77 -4.74 -4.02 2.70
N TYR A 78 -5.26 -5.07 3.35
CA TYR A 78 -6.69 -5.22 3.60
C TYR A 78 -7.24 -4.12 4.52
N ARG A 79 -6.52 -3.79 5.60
CA ARG A 79 -6.89 -2.67 6.48
C ARG A 79 -6.96 -1.35 5.72
N ALA A 80 -5.99 -1.07 4.86
CA ALA A 80 -6.00 0.13 4.01
C ALA A 80 -7.14 0.10 2.97
N TYR A 81 -7.48 -1.08 2.45
CA TYR A 81 -8.60 -1.27 1.52
C TYR A 81 -9.96 -0.97 2.16
N VAL A 82 -10.23 -1.56 3.32
CA VAL A 82 -11.53 -1.47 4.02
C VAL A 82 -11.72 -0.11 4.69
N SER A 83 -10.67 0.47 5.26
CA SER A 83 -10.76 1.76 5.94
C SER A 83 -11.18 2.89 5.01
N ARG A 84 -11.03 2.71 3.67
CA ARG A 84 -11.24 3.76 2.66
C ARG A 84 -10.51 5.06 3.00
N ASP A 85 -9.44 4.96 3.76
CA ASP A 85 -8.66 6.11 4.19
C ASP A 85 -7.83 6.56 2.99
N THR A 86 -8.46 7.37 2.14
CA THR A 86 -7.83 8.01 0.99
C THR A 86 -7.03 9.23 1.43
N ARG A 87 -6.71 9.36 2.74
CA ARG A 87 -5.92 10.51 3.18
C ARG A 87 -4.64 10.52 2.36
N PRO A 88 -4.27 11.70 1.84
CA PRO A 88 -3.04 11.81 1.10
C PRO A 88 -1.93 11.29 2.01
N ARG A 89 -1.08 10.42 1.44
CA ARG A 89 0.16 9.99 2.09
C ARG A 89 0.74 11.22 2.78
N PRO A 90 1.02 11.18 4.10
CA PRO A 90 1.71 12.28 4.73
C PRO A 90 2.98 12.48 3.89
N THR A 91 3.03 13.59 3.15
CA THR A 91 4.27 13.97 2.50
C THR A 91 5.30 13.98 3.63
N PRO A 92 6.51 13.40 3.44
CA PRO A 92 7.57 13.68 4.39
C PRO A 92 7.60 15.20 4.45
N ARG A 93 7.12 15.75 5.58
CA ARG A 93 7.05 17.19 5.82
C ARG A 93 8.44 17.64 5.46
N ALA A 94 8.58 18.40 4.37
CA ALA A 94 9.86 18.76 3.79
C ALA A 94 10.79 19.04 4.96
N THR A 95 11.73 18.12 5.19
CA THR A 95 12.58 18.19 6.37
C THR A 95 13.18 19.58 6.29
N PRO A 96 12.95 20.50 7.25
CA PRO A 96 13.81 21.66 7.30
C PRO A 96 15.22 21.07 7.32
N ARG A 97 16.03 21.49 6.35
CA ARG A 97 17.42 21.08 6.18
C ARG A 97 18.06 20.96 7.56
N PRO A 98 18.97 20.01 7.81
CA PRO A 98 19.70 19.97 9.06
C PRO A 98 20.69 21.15 9.11
N ASP A 99 20.16 22.36 9.33
CA ASP A 99 20.90 23.54 9.75
C ASP A 99 20.32 23.99 11.09
N ARG A 100 20.54 23.13 12.10
CA ARG A 100 20.71 23.56 13.48
C ARG A 100 21.22 22.38 14.29
N VAL A 101 22.54 22.19 14.23
CA VAL A 101 23.26 21.57 15.33
C VAL A 101 23.11 22.52 16.53
N VAL A 102 22.14 22.29 17.40
CA VAL A 102 22.14 22.91 18.73
C VAL A 102 23.10 22.10 19.58
N ARG A 103 24.37 22.54 19.65
CA ARG A 103 25.26 22.11 20.73
C ARG A 103 24.73 22.70 22.03
N VAL A 104 24.15 21.85 22.88
CA VAL A 104 24.04 22.14 24.31
C VAL A 104 25.41 21.83 24.91
N CYS A 105 26.16 22.88 25.27
CA CYS A 105 27.23 22.76 26.25
C CYS A 105 26.58 22.99 27.62
N ASN A 106 26.55 21.97 28.48
CA ASN A 106 26.28 22.14 29.90
C ASN A 106 27.50 22.82 30.53
N GLY A 107 27.26 23.88 31.29
CA GLY A 107 28.22 24.46 32.24
C GLY A 107 28.07 23.80 33.61
#